data_AF-A0A5M5C1P5-F1
#
_entry.id   AF-A0A5M5C1P5-F1
#
_cell.length_a   1.000
_cell.length_b   1.000
_cell.length_c   1.000
_cell.angle_alpha   90.00
_cell.angle_beta   90.00
_cell.angle_gamma   90.00
#
_symmetry.space_group_name_H-M   'P 1'
#
loop_
_entity.id
_entity.type
_entity.pdbx_description
1 polymer ?
#
loop_
_entity_poly.entity_id
_entity_poly.type
_entity_poly.pdbx_seq_one_letter_code
_entity_poly.pdbx_strand_id
1 'polypeptide(L)'
;DKENYRHVMTKAICAAIRSQISLYAASPLYNDGTITWTEAAEITKKSLDDCLANNYELYKKQPNATAGYSPYDVYFYSRTDLPVVNDKETIMEVGQMYMWNYAGLPTTDGQTDAGACPSQELLDAYEVVNGDMTESYPLLNLESPYLDANHLQPNLNSAVQGLYNQAKPYENRDPRLKASIYYDGSKLNLETGALLSTKTGGNCALDPSNARYTCTGYYTRKFSHYKSGRSGNLDGYFKEFRLAELYLNYAEAANEASTTGTVPNDAVDAVNAVRSRVGMPGIPYGLSCDQFRLRIRNERRVELAFEEHRFFDVRRWKILDQTDKVITGMKANSDGSYSRFVVDNNRKAYSEKFLLYPIPGDEAIRLQNASGTNCQNPGW
;
A
#
# COMPACT_ATOMS: atom_id res chain seq x y z
N ASP A 1 -3.85 -23.71 -20.44
CA ASP A 1 -2.39 -23.65 -20.24
C ASP A 1 -1.62 -22.47 -20.81
N LYS A 2 -2.21 -21.50 -21.53
CA LYS A 2 -1.46 -20.29 -21.96
C LYS A 2 -1.56 -19.08 -21.02
N GLU A 3 -2.40 -19.12 -19.99
CA GLU A 3 -2.67 -17.95 -19.14
C GLU A 3 -1.54 -17.63 -18.13
N ASN A 4 -0.55 -18.52 -17.97
CA ASN A 4 0.57 -18.34 -17.03
C ASN A 4 1.91 -18.01 -17.73
N TYR A 5 1.91 -17.79 -19.05
CA TYR A 5 3.15 -17.38 -19.74
C TYR A 5 3.46 -15.92 -19.47
N ARG A 6 4.67 -15.64 -18.97
CA ARG A 6 5.18 -14.27 -18.84
C ARG A 6 5.15 -13.54 -20.19
N HIS A 7 4.81 -12.25 -20.15
CA HIS A 7 4.79 -11.35 -21.31
C HIS A 7 3.76 -11.68 -22.41
N VAL A 8 2.74 -12.48 -22.10
CA VAL A 8 1.60 -12.72 -22.99
C VAL A 8 0.39 -11.98 -22.45
N MET A 9 -0.30 -11.21 -23.30
CA MET A 9 -1.58 -10.59 -22.92
C MET A 9 -2.64 -11.68 -22.72
N THR A 10 -3.20 -11.74 -21.51
CA THR A 10 -4.27 -12.68 -21.14
C THR A 10 -5.59 -11.95 -20.95
N LYS A 11 -6.69 -12.71 -20.90
CA LYS A 11 -8.00 -12.13 -20.58
C LYS A 11 -8.02 -11.54 -19.17
N ALA A 12 -7.30 -12.13 -18.23
CA ALA A 12 -7.16 -11.60 -16.88
C ALA A 12 -6.46 -10.23 -16.84
N ILE A 13 -5.42 -10.02 -17.67
CA ILE A 13 -4.79 -8.69 -17.79
C ILE A 13 -5.80 -7.67 -18.33
N CYS A 14 -6.57 -8.03 -19.37
CA CYS A 14 -7.63 -7.15 -19.86
C CYS A 14 -8.71 -6.86 -18.80
N ALA A 15 -9.07 -7.84 -17.98
CA ALA A 15 -10.02 -7.67 -16.88
C ALA A 15 -9.47 -6.72 -15.80
N ALA A 16 -8.21 -6.88 -15.39
CA ALA A 16 -7.56 -5.99 -14.43
C ALA A 16 -7.49 -4.54 -14.93
N ILE A 17 -7.06 -4.33 -16.18
CA ILE A 17 -7.01 -3.00 -16.81
C ILE A 17 -8.41 -2.37 -16.86
N ARG A 18 -9.42 -3.14 -17.30
CA ARG A 18 -10.81 -2.64 -17.35
C ARG A 18 -11.32 -2.24 -15.97
N SER A 19 -11.09 -3.09 -14.97
CA SER A 19 -11.47 -2.82 -13.58
C SER A 19 -10.84 -1.53 -13.06
N GLN A 20 -9.54 -1.33 -13.28
CA GLN A 20 -8.83 -0.16 -12.79
C GLN A 20 -9.26 1.12 -13.52
N ILE A 21 -9.36 1.07 -14.85
CA ILE A 21 -9.74 2.24 -15.66
C ILE A 21 -11.19 2.65 -15.38
N SER A 22 -12.13 1.71 -15.25
CA SER A 22 -13.53 2.06 -14.95
C SER A 22 -13.67 2.69 -13.56
N LEU A 23 -12.91 2.20 -12.58
CA LEU A 23 -12.84 2.80 -11.25
C LEU A 23 -12.30 4.23 -11.32
N TYR A 24 -11.25 4.45 -12.11
CA TYR A 24 -10.62 5.77 -12.24
C TYR A 24 -11.54 6.73 -12.98
N ALA A 25 -12.19 6.30 -14.06
CA ALA A 25 -13.15 7.09 -14.82
C ALA A 25 -14.33 7.57 -13.96
N ALA A 26 -14.84 6.75 -13.04
CA ALA A 26 -15.91 7.16 -12.13
C ALA A 26 -15.42 8.05 -10.95
N SER A 27 -14.11 8.09 -10.70
CA SER A 27 -13.52 8.78 -9.55
C SER A 27 -13.57 10.32 -9.69
N PRO A 28 -13.62 11.09 -8.58
CA PRO A 28 -13.81 12.54 -8.59
C PRO A 28 -12.92 13.37 -9.53
N LEU A 29 -11.67 12.95 -9.80
CA LEU A 29 -10.79 13.69 -10.71
C LEU A 29 -11.14 13.53 -12.20
N TYR A 30 -11.55 12.33 -12.61
CA TYR A 30 -11.70 11.97 -14.03
C TYR A 30 -13.15 11.81 -14.47
N ASN A 31 -14.09 11.92 -13.53
CA ASN A 31 -15.50 11.76 -13.82
C ASN A 31 -16.04 12.91 -14.67
N ASP A 32 -16.12 12.66 -15.97
CA ASP A 32 -16.73 13.52 -16.98
C ASP A 32 -18.18 13.12 -17.30
N GLY A 33 -18.75 12.18 -16.54
CA GLY A 33 -20.08 11.62 -16.74
C GLY A 33 -20.15 10.45 -17.73
N THR A 34 -19.04 10.05 -18.36
CA THR A 34 -19.01 8.93 -19.32
C THR A 34 -19.23 7.58 -18.64
N ILE A 35 -18.75 7.42 -17.39
CA ILE A 35 -18.91 6.21 -16.59
C ILE A 35 -19.49 6.59 -15.23
N THR A 36 -20.68 6.08 -14.93
CA THR A 36 -21.30 6.20 -13.61
C THR A 36 -20.66 5.21 -12.62
N TRP A 37 -20.85 5.46 -11.31
CA TRP A 37 -20.42 4.51 -10.28
C TRP A 37 -21.10 3.15 -10.40
N THR A 38 -22.37 3.11 -10.83
CA THR A 38 -23.10 1.86 -11.11
C THR A 38 -22.42 1.06 -12.22
N GLU A 39 -22.10 1.69 -13.35
CA GLU A 39 -21.38 1.02 -14.46
C GLU A 39 -19.98 0.58 -14.03
N ALA A 40 -19.27 1.39 -13.25
CA ALA A 40 -17.98 1.01 -12.68
C ALA A 40 -18.10 -0.20 -11.74
N ALA A 41 -19.13 -0.27 -10.91
CA ALA A 41 -19.40 -1.40 -10.02
C ALA A 41 -19.67 -2.69 -10.81
N GLU A 42 -20.45 -2.61 -11.90
CA GLU A 42 -20.71 -3.75 -12.80
C GLU A 42 -19.44 -4.23 -13.50
N ILE A 43 -18.63 -3.31 -14.05
CA ILE A 43 -17.38 -3.64 -14.76
C ILE A 43 -16.35 -4.26 -13.81
N THR A 44 -16.17 -3.67 -12.63
CA THR A 44 -15.22 -4.17 -11.62
C THR A 44 -15.66 -5.53 -11.08
N LYS A 45 -16.96 -5.71 -10.80
CA LYS A 45 -17.52 -7.01 -10.38
C LYS A 45 -17.31 -8.08 -11.43
N LYS A 46 -17.66 -7.79 -12.69
CA LYS A 46 -17.45 -8.72 -13.80
C LYS A 46 -15.98 -9.09 -13.95
N SER A 47 -15.08 -8.12 -13.83
CA SER A 47 -13.63 -8.35 -13.97
C SER A 47 -13.12 -9.28 -12.87
N LEU A 48 -13.56 -9.07 -11.63
CA LEU A 48 -13.27 -9.96 -10.50
C LEU A 48 -13.82 -11.37 -10.75
N ASP A 49 -15.09 -11.47 -11.11
CA ASP A 49 -15.77 -12.76 -11.33
C ASP A 49 -15.16 -13.56 -12.48
N ASP A 50 -14.77 -12.90 -13.57
CA ASP A 50 -14.10 -13.54 -14.70
C ASP A 50 -12.75 -14.14 -14.25
N CYS A 51 -11.97 -13.43 -13.42
CA CYS A 51 -10.74 -13.97 -12.85
C CYS A 51 -11.02 -15.17 -11.91
N LEU A 52 -11.98 -15.05 -11.00
CA LEU A 52 -12.33 -16.13 -10.06
C LEU A 52 -12.82 -17.39 -10.80
N ALA A 53 -13.64 -17.22 -11.85
CA ALA A 53 -14.11 -18.32 -12.70
C ALA A 53 -12.97 -19.03 -13.46
N ASN A 54 -11.84 -18.35 -13.64
CA ASN A 54 -10.63 -18.91 -14.26
C ASN A 54 -9.56 -19.28 -13.22
N ASN A 55 -9.98 -19.66 -12.01
CA ASN A 55 -9.13 -20.27 -10.98
C ASN A 55 -8.03 -19.34 -10.41
N TYR A 56 -8.19 -18.03 -10.57
CA TYR A 56 -7.43 -17.07 -9.76
C TYR A 56 -7.92 -17.13 -8.31
N GLU A 57 -6.99 -17.08 -7.36
CA GLU A 57 -7.31 -17.07 -5.93
C GLU A 57 -6.27 -16.26 -5.16
N LEU A 58 -6.67 -15.65 -4.03
CA LEU A 58 -5.74 -14.95 -3.15
C LEU A 58 -4.71 -15.94 -2.58
N TYR A 59 -3.45 -15.52 -2.53
CA TYR A 59 -2.33 -16.32 -2.06
C TYR A 59 -2.43 -16.59 -0.55
N LYS A 60 -2.51 -17.86 -0.15
CA LYS A 60 -2.75 -18.29 1.24
C LYS A 60 -1.66 -19.19 1.84
N LYS A 61 -0.61 -19.51 1.09
CA LYS A 61 0.42 -20.45 1.55
C LYS A 61 1.24 -19.82 2.69
N GLN A 62 1.20 -20.45 3.86
CA GLN A 62 1.92 -19.99 5.04
C GLN A 62 3.44 -20.19 4.86
N PRO A 63 4.28 -19.23 5.30
CA PRO A 63 5.71 -19.41 5.35
C PRO A 63 6.11 -20.44 6.42
N ASN A 64 7.27 -21.07 6.23
CA ASN A 64 7.99 -21.68 7.35
C ASN A 64 8.41 -20.57 8.34
N ALA A 65 8.57 -20.91 9.62
CA ALA A 65 8.84 -19.92 10.69
C ALA A 65 10.05 -18.99 10.46
N THR A 66 11.03 -19.42 9.65
CA THR A 66 12.22 -18.64 9.32
C THR A 66 12.13 -17.88 7.99
N ALA A 67 11.07 -18.11 7.20
CA ALA A 67 10.93 -17.60 5.84
C ALA A 67 10.08 -16.31 5.74
N GLY A 68 9.18 -16.06 6.70
CA GLY A 68 8.29 -14.91 6.68
C GLY A 68 7.30 -14.96 7.84
N TYR A 69 6.46 -13.92 7.96
CA TYR A 69 5.48 -13.85 9.05
C TYR A 69 4.06 -14.24 8.65
N SER A 70 3.74 -14.17 7.36
CA SER A 70 2.41 -14.37 6.81
C SER A 70 2.50 -14.82 5.34
N PRO A 71 1.40 -15.29 4.73
CA PRO A 71 1.36 -15.57 3.29
C PRO A 71 1.73 -14.35 2.44
N TYR A 72 1.51 -13.14 2.96
CA TYR A 72 1.81 -11.89 2.29
C TYR A 72 3.31 -11.71 2.05
N ASP A 73 4.16 -12.04 3.02
CA ASP A 73 5.62 -12.04 2.83
C ASP A 73 6.02 -12.92 1.64
N VAL A 74 5.53 -14.16 1.68
CA VAL A 74 5.87 -15.21 0.71
C VAL A 74 5.44 -14.81 -0.68
N TYR A 75 4.23 -14.28 -0.82
CA TYR A 75 3.69 -13.86 -2.11
C TYR A 75 4.62 -12.87 -2.82
N PHE A 76 5.14 -11.87 -2.10
CA PHE A 76 5.93 -10.80 -2.73
C PHE A 76 7.37 -11.17 -3.04
N TYR A 77 8.01 -12.08 -2.29
CA TYR A 77 9.34 -12.58 -2.67
C TYR A 77 9.30 -13.84 -3.54
N SER A 78 8.13 -14.44 -3.75
CA SER A 78 7.98 -15.62 -4.61
C SER A 78 7.80 -15.26 -6.07
N ARG A 79 8.33 -16.13 -6.93
CA ARG A 79 8.14 -16.06 -8.37
C ARG A 79 6.87 -16.81 -8.78
N THR A 80 6.21 -16.31 -9.81
CA THR A 80 5.00 -16.90 -10.41
C THR A 80 5.25 -18.21 -11.16
N ASP A 81 6.48 -18.45 -11.65
CA ASP A 81 6.82 -19.46 -12.64
C ASP A 81 7.54 -20.70 -12.08
N LEU A 82 7.84 -20.74 -10.79
CA LEU A 82 8.55 -21.87 -10.20
C LEU A 82 7.57 -23.00 -9.83
N PRO A 83 7.87 -24.27 -10.19
CA PRO A 83 6.96 -25.43 -9.99
C PRO A 83 6.62 -25.74 -8.53
N VAL A 84 7.23 -25.03 -7.57
CA VAL A 84 7.05 -25.18 -6.11
C VAL A 84 6.08 -24.12 -5.54
N VAL A 85 5.70 -23.12 -6.34
CA VAL A 85 4.81 -22.01 -5.96
C VAL A 85 3.65 -21.92 -6.95
N ASN A 86 2.49 -22.47 -6.58
CA ASN A 86 1.22 -22.25 -7.28
C ASN A 86 0.68 -20.85 -6.94
N ASP A 87 1.35 -19.79 -7.40
CA ASP A 87 0.80 -18.43 -7.32
C ASP A 87 -0.33 -18.29 -8.35
N LYS A 88 -1.55 -18.11 -7.85
CA LYS A 88 -2.76 -17.87 -8.64
C LYS A 88 -3.36 -16.49 -8.39
N GLU A 89 -2.63 -15.62 -7.68
CA GLU A 89 -3.09 -14.26 -7.40
C GLU A 89 -2.52 -13.28 -8.42
N THR A 90 -1.27 -13.48 -8.83
CA THR A 90 -0.60 -12.59 -9.79
C THR A 90 -1.29 -12.67 -11.16
N ILE A 91 -1.75 -11.52 -11.65
CA ILE A 91 -2.31 -11.38 -13.01
C ILE A 91 -1.20 -10.93 -13.98
N MET A 92 -0.34 -10.00 -13.56
CA MET A 92 0.80 -9.54 -14.33
C MET A 92 2.01 -9.26 -13.44
N GLU A 93 3.16 -9.79 -13.83
CA GLU A 93 4.47 -9.59 -13.20
C GLU A 93 5.41 -8.95 -14.23
N VAL A 94 6.19 -7.94 -13.82
CA VAL A 94 7.01 -7.16 -14.77
C VAL A 94 8.51 -7.33 -14.56
N GLY A 95 9.04 -6.95 -13.40
CA GLY A 95 10.49 -6.84 -13.19
C GLY A 95 10.94 -7.33 -11.81
N GLN A 96 12.16 -7.87 -11.76
CA GLN A 96 12.78 -8.24 -10.49
C GLN A 96 13.13 -6.98 -9.70
N MET A 97 12.80 -7.01 -8.41
CA MET A 97 13.22 -6.00 -7.44
C MET A 97 14.63 -6.31 -6.97
N TYR A 98 15.43 -5.27 -6.70
CA TYR A 98 16.80 -5.40 -6.20
C TYR A 98 16.89 -4.83 -4.79
N MET A 99 16.14 -5.45 -3.87
CA MET A 99 15.99 -4.95 -2.51
C MET A 99 17.32 -4.96 -1.77
N TRP A 100 18.14 -6.02 -1.92
CA TRP A 100 19.44 -6.12 -1.23
C TRP A 100 20.35 -4.90 -1.45
N ASN A 101 20.46 -4.42 -2.69
CA ASN A 101 21.41 -3.35 -3.04
C ASN A 101 20.80 -1.95 -2.87
N TYR A 102 19.56 -1.75 -3.36
CA TYR A 102 18.96 -0.42 -3.54
C TYR A 102 17.85 -0.09 -2.54
N ALA A 103 17.46 -1.03 -1.69
CA ALA A 103 16.52 -0.82 -0.61
C ALA A 103 16.85 -1.72 0.59
N GLY A 104 18.15 -1.94 0.79
CA GLY A 104 18.69 -2.87 1.78
C GLY A 104 18.89 -2.18 3.13
N LEU A 105 19.27 -2.97 4.13
CA LEU A 105 19.61 -2.43 5.45
C LEU A 105 21.10 -2.06 5.51
N PRO A 106 21.53 -1.08 6.32
CA PRO A 106 22.95 -0.74 6.48
C PRO A 106 23.86 -1.93 6.89
N THR A 107 23.29 -2.95 7.53
CA THR A 107 23.94 -4.23 7.88
C THR A 107 24.15 -5.16 6.68
N THR A 108 23.57 -4.85 5.54
CA THR A 108 23.60 -5.64 4.31
C THR A 108 24.90 -5.32 3.55
N ASP A 109 25.69 -6.36 3.25
CA ASP A 109 26.94 -6.18 2.52
C ASP A 109 26.71 -5.64 1.10
N GLY A 110 27.47 -4.61 0.74
CA GLY A 110 27.40 -3.97 -0.58
C GLY A 110 26.16 -3.10 -0.84
N GLN A 111 25.30 -2.89 0.16
CA GLN A 111 24.15 -1.99 0.05
C GLN A 111 24.57 -0.53 -0.21
N THR A 112 23.86 0.13 -1.12
CA THR A 112 24.16 1.51 -1.54
C THR A 112 23.11 2.51 -1.07
N ASP A 113 21.86 2.09 -0.92
CA ASP A 113 20.72 2.95 -0.56
C ASP A 113 19.69 2.21 0.32
N ALA A 114 19.10 2.92 1.28
CA ALA A 114 17.96 2.48 2.09
C ALA A 114 16.67 2.39 1.26
N GLY A 115 16.66 2.99 0.06
CA GLY A 115 15.54 3.04 -0.85
C GLY A 115 14.40 3.86 -0.28
N ALA A 116 13.17 3.43 -0.56
CA ALA A 116 12.00 4.06 0.04
C ALA A 116 12.02 3.90 1.56
N CYS A 117 12.00 5.02 2.28
CA CYS A 117 11.84 5.09 3.73
C CYS A 117 10.35 5.32 4.06
N PRO A 118 9.59 4.31 4.53
CA PRO A 118 8.17 4.44 4.82
C PRO A 118 7.89 5.58 5.79
N SER A 119 6.81 6.33 5.60
CA SER A 119 6.44 7.41 6.54
C SER A 119 5.67 6.87 7.75
N GLN A 120 5.65 7.64 8.83
CA GLN A 120 4.81 7.33 9.98
C GLN A 120 3.32 7.28 9.61
N GLU A 121 2.85 8.11 8.68
CA GLU A 121 1.47 8.10 8.23
C GLU A 121 1.09 6.76 7.55
N LEU A 122 2.04 6.11 6.86
CA LEU A 122 1.81 4.77 6.32
C LEU A 122 1.79 3.73 7.44
N LEU A 123 2.71 3.85 8.41
CA LEU A 123 2.74 2.96 9.57
C LEU A 123 1.44 3.05 10.40
N ASP A 124 0.86 4.24 10.52
CA ASP A 124 -0.39 4.48 11.23
C ASP A 124 -1.62 3.90 10.53
N ALA A 125 -1.53 3.59 9.22
CA ALA A 125 -2.63 2.97 8.46
C ALA A 125 -2.85 1.50 8.82
N TYR A 126 -1.83 0.80 9.34
CA TYR A 126 -1.96 -0.58 9.78
C TYR A 126 -2.81 -0.65 11.04
N GLU A 127 -3.88 -1.45 11.02
CA GLU A 127 -4.82 -1.50 12.13
C GLU A 127 -4.20 -2.10 13.40
N VAL A 128 -4.85 -1.85 14.54
CA VAL A 128 -4.57 -2.50 15.82
C VAL A 128 -5.47 -3.70 15.95
N VAL A 129 -4.94 -4.80 16.46
CA VAL A 129 -5.65 -6.07 16.68
C VAL A 129 -5.67 -6.42 18.15
N ASN A 130 -6.67 -7.17 18.61
CA ASN A 130 -6.62 -7.78 19.93
C ASN A 130 -5.75 -9.06 19.94
N GLY A 131 -5.43 -9.56 21.14
CA GLY A 131 -4.44 -10.63 21.31
C GLY A 131 -4.82 -11.98 20.67
N ASP A 132 -6.10 -12.24 20.44
CA ASP A 132 -6.61 -13.46 19.79
C ASP A 132 -7.01 -13.25 18.31
N MET A 133 -6.73 -12.06 17.75
CA MET A 133 -7.03 -11.71 16.35
C MET A 133 -8.52 -11.86 15.97
N THR A 134 -9.43 -11.58 16.91
CA THR A 134 -10.89 -11.58 16.67
C THR A 134 -11.46 -10.20 16.40
N GLU A 135 -10.77 -9.14 16.85
CA GLU A 135 -11.17 -7.75 16.69
C GLU A 135 -10.01 -6.91 16.15
N SER A 136 -10.34 -5.94 15.31
CA SER A 136 -9.38 -5.01 14.74
C SER A 136 -9.99 -3.65 14.50
N TYR A 137 -9.22 -2.59 14.76
CA TYR A 137 -9.67 -1.22 14.64
C TYR A 137 -8.60 -0.35 13.97
N PRO A 138 -8.99 0.62 13.11
CA PRO A 138 -8.08 1.67 12.67
C PRO A 138 -7.39 2.32 13.87
N LEU A 139 -6.07 2.49 13.80
CA LEU A 139 -5.29 3.12 14.88
C LEU A 139 -5.77 4.55 15.14
N LEU A 140 -5.99 5.30 14.06
CA LEU A 140 -6.40 6.69 14.09
C LEU A 140 -7.89 6.83 13.82
N ASN A 141 -8.47 7.93 14.27
CA ASN A 141 -9.75 8.41 13.77
C ASN A 141 -9.60 8.76 12.28
N LEU A 142 -10.20 7.97 11.39
CA LEU A 142 -10.00 8.13 9.93
C LEU A 142 -10.58 9.43 9.37
N GLU A 143 -11.56 10.06 10.03
CA GLU A 143 -12.12 11.35 9.61
C GLU A 143 -11.20 12.52 9.95
N SER A 144 -10.47 12.42 11.06
CA SER A 144 -9.52 13.43 11.53
C SER A 144 -8.31 12.74 12.19
N PRO A 145 -7.33 12.27 11.40
CA PRO A 145 -6.27 11.38 11.91
C PRO A 145 -5.27 12.03 12.87
N TYR A 146 -5.11 13.35 12.82
CA TYR A 146 -4.13 14.10 13.61
C TYR A 146 -4.76 15.35 14.22
N LEU A 147 -4.32 15.68 15.44
CA LEU A 147 -4.79 16.86 16.18
C LEU A 147 -4.00 18.13 15.82
N ASP A 148 -2.85 17.97 15.15
CA ASP A 148 -1.99 19.06 14.71
C ASP A 148 -1.59 18.90 13.23
N ALA A 149 -1.27 20.03 12.60
CA ALA A 149 -0.92 20.07 11.17
C ALA A 149 0.42 19.38 10.83
N ASN A 150 1.30 19.16 11.81
CA ASN A 150 2.58 18.48 11.61
C ASN A 150 2.49 16.97 11.89
N HIS A 151 1.30 16.43 12.17
CA HIS A 151 1.07 15.01 12.43
C HIS A 151 1.87 14.41 13.62
N LEU A 152 2.27 15.26 14.58
CA LEU A 152 3.02 14.82 15.75
C LEU A 152 2.11 14.30 16.87
N GLN A 153 0.82 14.65 16.85
CA GLN A 153 -0.21 14.28 17.80
C GLN A 153 -1.28 13.44 17.10
N PRO A 154 -1.16 12.09 17.12
CA PRO A 154 -2.16 11.22 16.53
C PRO A 154 -3.49 11.34 17.27
N ASN A 155 -4.59 11.49 16.53
CA ASN A 155 -5.94 11.39 17.06
C ASN A 155 -6.34 9.91 17.08
N LEU A 156 -6.08 9.24 18.20
CA LEU A 156 -6.33 7.81 18.34
C LEU A 156 -7.83 7.50 18.26
N ASN A 157 -8.17 6.41 17.57
CA ASN A 157 -9.52 5.86 17.62
C ASN A 157 -9.84 5.42 19.06
N SER A 158 -10.99 5.80 19.60
CA SER A 158 -11.39 5.40 20.96
C SER A 158 -11.46 3.88 21.12
N ALA A 159 -11.75 3.14 20.06
CA ALA A 159 -11.81 1.68 20.07
C ALA A 159 -10.45 0.99 20.31
N VAL A 160 -9.31 1.70 20.14
CA VAL A 160 -7.99 1.13 20.44
C VAL A 160 -7.55 1.31 21.89
N GLN A 161 -8.37 1.95 22.72
CA GLN A 161 -8.07 2.15 24.14
C GLN A 161 -7.90 0.79 24.84
N GLY A 162 -6.75 0.60 25.48
CA GLY A 162 -6.40 -0.68 26.13
C GLY A 162 -5.82 -1.74 25.19
N LEU A 163 -5.89 -1.55 23.87
CA LEU A 163 -5.26 -2.44 22.87
C LEU A 163 -3.92 -1.89 22.36
N TYR A 164 -3.81 -0.57 22.25
CA TYR A 164 -2.61 0.11 21.75
C TYR A 164 -1.84 0.84 22.85
N ASN A 165 -0.51 0.68 22.84
CA ASN A 165 0.40 1.37 23.75
C ASN A 165 1.43 2.19 22.95
N GLN A 166 1.43 3.51 23.13
CA GLN A 166 2.36 4.42 22.45
C GLN A 166 3.84 4.16 22.81
N ALA A 167 4.14 3.63 23.99
CA ALA A 167 5.50 3.23 24.37
C ALA A 167 5.96 1.95 23.65
N LYS A 168 5.03 1.23 23.02
CA LYS A 168 5.25 -0.01 22.28
C LYS A 168 4.48 -0.01 20.95
N PRO A 169 4.78 0.94 20.04
CA PRO A 169 3.91 1.28 18.91
C PRO A 169 3.76 0.16 17.85
N TYR A 170 4.59 -0.88 17.94
CA TYR A 170 4.63 -1.98 16.98
C TYR A 170 4.01 -3.29 17.47
N GLU A 171 3.56 -3.34 18.74
CA GLU A 171 2.83 -4.51 19.28
C GLU A 171 1.37 -4.49 18.81
N ASN A 172 0.77 -5.68 18.66
CA ASN A 172 -0.65 -5.86 18.34
C ASN A 172 -1.12 -5.11 17.08
N ARG A 173 -0.35 -5.24 16.00
CA ARG A 173 -0.62 -4.58 14.71
C ARG A 173 -1.00 -5.59 13.63
N ASP A 174 -1.65 -5.10 12.58
CA ASP A 174 -1.92 -5.83 11.34
C ASP A 174 -0.67 -6.64 10.90
N PRO A 175 -0.79 -7.97 10.65
CA PRO A 175 0.34 -8.82 10.28
C PRO A 175 1.11 -8.35 9.04
N ARG A 176 0.48 -7.58 8.15
CA ARG A 176 1.13 -7.00 6.98
C ARG A 176 2.15 -5.93 7.35
N LEU A 177 2.06 -5.30 8.52
CA LEU A 177 3.03 -4.29 8.97
C LEU A 177 4.45 -4.86 8.99
N LYS A 178 4.63 -5.96 9.73
CA LYS A 178 5.92 -6.66 9.86
C LYS A 178 6.36 -7.36 8.57
N ALA A 179 5.45 -7.63 7.64
CA ALA A 179 5.76 -8.18 6.31
C ALA A 179 6.26 -7.10 5.34
N SER A 180 5.77 -5.87 5.49
CA SER A 180 6.00 -4.78 4.56
C SER A 180 7.10 -3.80 5.00
N ILE A 181 7.30 -3.62 6.30
CA ILE A 181 8.16 -2.56 6.87
C ILE A 181 9.08 -3.13 7.95
N TYR A 182 10.34 -2.71 7.93
CA TYR A 182 11.28 -2.82 9.03
C TYR A 182 11.22 -1.56 9.90
N TYR A 183 11.17 -1.77 11.22
CA TYR A 183 11.14 -0.74 12.27
C TYR A 183 12.06 -1.14 13.44
N ASP A 184 12.31 -0.25 14.40
CA ASP A 184 13.15 -0.55 15.58
C ASP A 184 12.67 -1.81 16.31
N GLY A 185 13.58 -2.74 16.57
CA GLY A 185 13.25 -4.05 17.15
C GLY A 185 12.75 -5.10 16.16
N SER A 186 12.67 -4.80 14.86
CA SER A 186 12.40 -5.82 13.84
C SER A 186 13.53 -6.85 13.77
N LYS A 187 13.19 -8.12 13.52
CA LYS A 187 14.20 -9.15 13.23
C LYS A 187 14.80 -8.93 11.83
N LEU A 188 16.12 -8.75 11.77
CA LEU A 188 16.91 -8.66 10.53
C LEU A 188 16.84 -9.97 9.74
N ASN A 189 16.95 -11.09 10.46
CA ASN A 189 16.77 -12.43 9.93
C ASN A 189 15.98 -13.24 10.98
N LEU A 190 14.95 -13.94 10.52
CA LEU A 190 14.06 -14.73 11.39
C LEU A 190 14.75 -15.96 11.99
N GLU A 191 15.78 -16.48 11.33
CA GLU A 191 16.57 -17.62 11.78
C GLU A 191 17.54 -17.23 12.91
N THR A 192 18.27 -16.13 12.76
CA THR A 192 19.27 -15.70 13.76
C THR A 192 18.65 -14.90 14.91
N GLY A 193 17.51 -14.25 14.68
CA GLY A 193 16.83 -13.43 15.67
C GLY A 193 17.51 -12.10 15.98
N ALA A 194 18.57 -11.71 15.24
CA ALA A 194 19.24 -10.42 15.41
C ALA A 194 18.26 -9.27 15.15
N LEU A 195 18.29 -8.26 16.03
CA LEU A 195 17.36 -7.14 15.99
C LEU A 195 17.97 -5.94 15.25
N LEU A 196 17.11 -5.26 14.51
CA LEU A 196 17.35 -3.96 13.91
C LEU A 196 17.23 -2.88 14.98
N SER A 197 18.18 -1.95 15.02
CA SER A 197 18.13 -0.77 15.89
C SER A 197 18.26 0.51 15.07
N THR A 198 17.23 1.36 15.08
CA THR A 198 17.25 2.69 14.44
C THR A 198 17.70 3.80 15.39
N LYS A 199 17.94 3.47 16.65
CA LYS A 199 18.58 4.37 17.64
C LYS A 199 19.90 4.93 17.11
N THR A 200 20.29 6.10 17.59
CA THR A 200 21.60 6.69 17.31
C THR A 200 22.72 5.72 17.70
N GLY A 201 23.63 5.44 16.76
CA GLY A 201 24.69 4.44 16.93
C GLY A 201 24.25 2.97 16.76
N GLY A 202 22.97 2.72 16.48
CA GLY A 202 22.44 1.39 16.15
C GLY A 202 22.88 0.89 14.77
N ASN A 203 22.71 -0.41 14.54
CA ASN A 203 23.12 -1.07 13.30
C ASN A 203 22.35 -0.62 12.05
N CYS A 204 21.19 0.02 12.21
CA CYS A 204 20.40 0.60 11.13
C CYS A 204 19.90 1.99 11.53
N ALA A 205 20.75 2.77 12.18
CA ALA A 205 20.44 4.07 12.76
C ALA A 205 19.66 5.00 11.82
N LEU A 206 18.88 5.90 12.39
CA LEU A 206 18.29 7.02 11.66
C LEU A 206 19.38 8.04 11.33
N ASP A 207 19.63 8.27 10.03
CA ASP A 207 20.60 9.25 9.54
C ASP A 207 20.18 9.79 8.16
N PRO A 208 19.49 10.95 8.10
CA PRO A 208 19.03 11.53 6.83
C PRO A 208 20.18 12.11 5.98
N SER A 209 21.40 12.18 6.51
CA SER A 209 22.56 12.72 5.77
C SER A 209 23.26 11.67 4.90
N ASN A 210 22.86 10.40 5.02
CA ASN A 210 23.51 9.29 4.35
C ASN A 210 22.45 8.39 3.71
N ALA A 211 22.47 8.29 2.37
CA ALA A 211 21.50 7.52 1.60
C ALA A 211 21.43 6.03 2.01
N ARG A 212 22.48 5.49 2.65
CA ARG A 212 22.46 4.10 3.15
C ARG A 212 21.49 3.90 4.32
N TYR A 213 21.11 4.96 5.03
CA TYR A 213 20.33 4.93 6.25
C TYR A 213 18.96 5.57 6.08
N THR A 214 18.02 5.19 6.94
CA THR A 214 16.65 5.73 6.91
C THR A 214 16.59 7.19 7.34
N CYS A 215 15.75 7.97 6.66
CA CYS A 215 15.37 9.32 7.07
C CYS A 215 14.08 9.39 7.90
N THR A 216 13.33 8.30 8.01
CA THR A 216 12.03 8.25 8.73
C THR A 216 12.05 7.36 9.97
N GLY A 217 13.10 6.56 10.16
CA GLY A 217 13.15 5.51 11.19
C GLY A 217 12.57 4.17 10.73
N TYR A 218 12.27 4.04 9.44
CA TYR A 218 11.68 2.85 8.82
C TYR A 218 12.41 2.47 7.53
N TYR A 219 12.48 1.16 7.24
CA TYR A 219 12.97 0.64 5.95
C TYR A 219 11.90 -0.24 5.30
N THR A 220 11.95 -0.38 3.98
CA THR A 220 11.05 -1.27 3.25
C THR A 220 11.48 -2.73 3.43
N ARG A 221 10.53 -3.62 3.71
CA ARG A 221 10.75 -5.08 3.77
C ARG A 221 10.11 -5.82 2.60
N LYS A 222 8.97 -5.34 2.10
CA LYS A 222 8.23 -5.95 0.99
C LYS A 222 9.17 -6.24 -0.19
N PHE A 223 8.93 -7.35 -0.89
CA PHE A 223 9.79 -7.90 -1.96
C PHE A 223 11.16 -8.45 -1.53
N SER A 224 11.64 -8.17 -0.31
CA SER A 224 12.94 -8.68 0.13
C SER A 224 12.86 -10.17 0.42
N HIS A 225 13.81 -10.96 -0.11
CA HIS A 225 13.89 -12.37 0.20
C HIS A 225 14.95 -12.62 1.28
N TYR A 226 14.58 -13.36 2.34
CA TYR A 226 15.47 -13.68 3.48
C TYR A 226 16.74 -14.49 3.14
N LYS A 227 16.86 -14.99 1.90
CA LYS A 227 18.01 -15.74 1.36
C LYS A 227 18.73 -14.97 0.26
N SER A 228 18.24 -13.78 -0.08
CA SER A 228 18.90 -12.93 -1.06
C SER A 228 20.33 -12.62 -0.62
N GLY A 229 21.14 -12.19 -1.57
CA GLY A 229 22.53 -11.79 -1.36
C GLY A 229 22.86 -10.64 -2.30
N ARG A 230 24.14 -10.27 -2.40
CA ARG A 230 24.60 -9.09 -3.16
C ARG A 230 24.15 -9.01 -4.63
N SER A 231 23.79 -10.13 -5.24
CA SER A 231 23.24 -10.14 -6.60
C SER A 231 21.76 -9.76 -6.69
N GLY A 232 21.03 -9.71 -5.56
CA GLY A 232 19.58 -9.48 -5.50
C GLY A 232 18.74 -10.57 -6.19
N ASN A 233 19.37 -11.65 -6.68
CA ASN A 233 18.76 -12.59 -7.60
C ASN A 233 17.60 -13.41 -7.02
N LEU A 234 17.44 -13.43 -5.69
CA LEU A 234 16.32 -14.07 -5.00
C LEU A 234 15.25 -13.09 -4.54
N ASP A 235 15.48 -11.79 -4.62
CA ASP A 235 14.45 -10.81 -4.30
C ASP A 235 13.26 -10.94 -5.26
N GLY A 236 12.12 -10.48 -4.76
CA GLY A 236 10.82 -10.61 -5.39
C GLY A 236 10.68 -9.86 -6.71
N TYR A 237 9.52 -10.00 -7.31
CA TYR A 237 9.17 -9.32 -8.55
C TYR A 237 7.99 -8.39 -8.33
N PHE A 238 7.99 -7.27 -9.03
CA PHE A 238 6.90 -6.31 -9.01
C PHE A 238 5.65 -6.93 -9.65
N LYS A 239 4.52 -6.82 -8.93
CA LYS A 239 3.21 -7.36 -9.31
C LYS A 239 2.36 -6.20 -9.82
N GLU A 240 2.35 -6.01 -11.14
CA GLU A 240 1.65 -4.89 -11.80
C GLU A 240 0.13 -4.98 -11.60
N PHE A 241 -0.42 -6.18 -11.78
CA PHE A 241 -1.83 -6.47 -11.53
C PHE A 241 -1.94 -7.75 -10.72
N ARG A 242 -2.83 -7.75 -9.73
CA ARG A 242 -3.12 -8.92 -8.90
C ARG A 242 -4.53 -8.92 -8.36
N LEU A 243 -5.04 -10.11 -8.04
CA LEU A 243 -6.45 -10.33 -7.71
C LEU A 243 -6.97 -9.46 -6.55
N ALA A 244 -6.15 -9.18 -5.53
CA ALA A 244 -6.57 -8.34 -4.41
C ALA A 244 -6.95 -6.92 -4.85
N GLU A 245 -6.31 -6.38 -5.89
CA GLU A 245 -6.70 -5.07 -6.44
C GLU A 245 -8.12 -5.10 -6.98
N LEU A 246 -8.51 -6.17 -7.69
CA LEU A 246 -9.85 -6.31 -8.27
C LEU A 246 -10.92 -6.42 -7.18
N TYR A 247 -10.63 -7.12 -6.08
CA TYR A 247 -11.50 -7.14 -4.90
C TYR A 247 -11.74 -5.73 -4.35
N LEU A 248 -10.67 -4.95 -4.17
CA LEU A 248 -10.77 -3.60 -3.63
C LEU A 248 -11.38 -2.60 -4.62
N ASN A 249 -11.15 -2.78 -5.93
CA ASN A 249 -11.77 -1.98 -6.98
C ASN A 249 -13.29 -2.15 -6.96
N TYR A 250 -13.77 -3.40 -6.87
CA TYR A 250 -15.20 -3.68 -6.77
C TYR A 250 -15.80 -3.16 -5.46
N ALA A 251 -15.17 -3.40 -4.32
CA ALA A 251 -15.66 -2.91 -3.04
C ALA A 251 -15.83 -1.38 -3.01
N GLU A 252 -14.86 -0.65 -3.57
CA GLU A 252 -14.95 0.81 -3.69
C GLU A 252 -16.09 1.21 -4.62
N ALA A 253 -16.13 0.67 -5.84
CA ALA A 253 -17.16 1.05 -6.81
C ALA A 253 -18.58 0.72 -6.34
N ALA A 254 -18.79 -0.44 -5.72
CA ALA A 254 -20.09 -0.84 -5.18
C ALA A 254 -20.54 0.05 -4.01
N ASN A 255 -19.61 0.50 -3.15
CA ASN A 255 -19.93 1.45 -2.09
C ASN A 255 -20.38 2.81 -2.65
N GLU A 256 -19.67 3.33 -3.64
CA GLU A 256 -19.98 4.62 -4.26
C GLU A 256 -21.25 4.57 -5.12
N ALA A 257 -21.60 3.41 -5.67
CA ALA A 257 -22.84 3.19 -6.40
C ALA A 257 -24.07 3.04 -5.49
N SER A 258 -23.87 2.80 -4.19
CA SER A 258 -24.97 2.55 -3.26
C SER A 258 -25.83 3.80 -3.05
N THR A 259 -27.13 3.66 -3.29
CA THR A 259 -28.13 4.70 -3.07
C THR A 259 -28.84 4.59 -1.72
N THR A 260 -28.52 3.56 -0.93
CA THR A 260 -29.19 3.27 0.35
C THR A 260 -28.55 4.00 1.55
N GLY A 261 -27.40 4.64 1.34
CA GLY A 261 -26.57 5.25 2.41
C GLY A 261 -25.82 4.23 3.28
N THR A 262 -26.05 2.93 3.07
CA THR A 262 -25.35 1.83 3.74
C THR A 262 -24.55 1.04 2.72
N VAL A 263 -23.37 0.57 3.12
CA VAL A 263 -22.53 -0.25 2.25
C VAL A 263 -23.24 -1.57 1.89
N PRO A 264 -23.23 -2.00 0.61
CA PRO A 264 -23.68 -3.32 0.20
C PRO A 264 -22.84 -4.46 0.85
N ASN A 265 -23.48 -5.57 1.22
CA ASN A 265 -22.78 -6.69 1.87
C ASN A 265 -21.70 -7.32 0.98
N ASP A 266 -21.92 -7.40 -0.32
CA ASP A 266 -20.98 -7.93 -1.32
C ASP A 266 -19.70 -7.08 -1.43
N ALA A 267 -19.81 -5.76 -1.24
CA ALA A 267 -18.65 -4.87 -1.11
C ALA A 267 -17.85 -5.17 0.17
N VAL A 268 -18.54 -5.40 1.30
CA VAL A 268 -17.91 -5.78 2.57
C VAL A 268 -17.22 -7.16 2.44
N ASP A 269 -17.88 -8.12 1.80
CA ASP A 269 -17.34 -9.46 1.53
C ASP A 269 -16.06 -9.40 0.70
N ALA A 270 -16.03 -8.55 -0.32
CA ALA A 270 -14.85 -8.37 -1.16
C ALA A 270 -13.63 -7.87 -0.36
N VAL A 271 -13.82 -6.91 0.55
CA VAL A 271 -12.75 -6.45 1.44
C VAL A 271 -12.35 -7.52 2.44
N ASN A 272 -13.33 -8.22 3.02
CA ASN A 272 -13.09 -9.27 4.00
C ASN A 272 -12.38 -10.50 3.40
N ALA A 273 -12.53 -10.76 2.10
CA ALA A 273 -11.74 -11.76 1.39
C ALA A 273 -10.23 -11.42 1.42
N VAL A 274 -9.88 -10.14 1.20
CA VAL A 274 -8.48 -9.66 1.28
C VAL A 274 -7.95 -9.73 2.71
N ARG A 275 -8.74 -9.30 3.69
CA ARG A 275 -8.36 -9.28 5.11
C ARG A 275 -8.16 -10.69 5.69
N SER A 276 -9.09 -11.60 5.42
CA SER A 276 -9.05 -12.98 5.93
C SER A 276 -7.82 -13.76 5.46
N ARG A 277 -7.27 -13.43 4.29
CA ARG A 277 -6.06 -14.06 3.74
C ARG A 277 -4.83 -13.89 4.64
N VAL A 278 -4.76 -12.83 5.44
CA VAL A 278 -3.70 -12.62 6.45
C VAL A 278 -4.21 -12.80 7.89
N GLY A 279 -5.41 -13.36 8.07
CA GLY A 279 -6.02 -13.56 9.38
C GLY A 279 -6.49 -12.28 10.06
N MET A 280 -6.67 -11.18 9.32
CA MET A 280 -7.24 -9.96 9.88
C MET A 280 -8.76 -10.12 10.08
N PRO A 281 -9.31 -9.66 11.22
CA PRO A 281 -10.75 -9.61 11.45
C PRO A 281 -11.50 -8.85 10.35
N GLY A 282 -12.73 -9.27 10.04
CA GLY A 282 -13.54 -8.60 9.03
C GLY A 282 -13.97 -7.19 9.42
N ILE A 283 -14.17 -6.33 8.43
CA ILE A 283 -14.95 -5.10 8.58
C ILE A 283 -16.41 -5.51 8.86
N PRO A 284 -17.09 -4.89 9.84
CA PRO A 284 -18.48 -5.18 10.13
C PRO A 284 -19.40 -4.78 8.98
N TYR A 285 -20.47 -5.54 8.78
CA TYR A 285 -21.55 -5.19 7.86
C TYR A 285 -22.37 -4.01 8.40
N GLY A 286 -23.11 -3.34 7.51
CA GLY A 286 -24.07 -2.29 7.90
C GLY A 286 -23.45 -0.92 8.23
N LEU A 287 -22.17 -0.69 7.91
CA LEU A 287 -21.56 0.64 7.99
C LEU A 287 -22.24 1.60 7.01
N SER A 288 -22.24 2.90 7.34
CA SER A 288 -22.62 3.90 6.35
C SER A 288 -21.62 3.90 5.18
N CYS A 289 -22.06 4.34 4.00
CA CYS A 289 -21.17 4.43 2.85
C CYS A 289 -19.94 5.31 3.11
N ASP A 290 -20.09 6.35 3.95
CA ASP A 290 -19.00 7.27 4.30
C ASP A 290 -17.97 6.60 5.22
N GLN A 291 -18.44 5.87 6.24
CA GLN A 291 -17.57 5.11 7.14
C GLN A 291 -16.84 4.01 6.36
N PHE A 292 -17.56 3.27 5.52
CA PHE A 292 -16.96 2.21 4.70
C PHE A 292 -15.97 2.78 3.69
N ARG A 293 -16.25 3.93 3.05
CA ARG A 293 -15.32 4.64 2.15
C ARG A 293 -13.96 4.88 2.81
N LEU A 294 -13.95 5.37 4.06
CA LEU A 294 -12.71 5.58 4.79
C LEU A 294 -11.98 4.25 5.08
N ARG A 295 -12.73 3.20 5.45
CA ARG A 295 -12.16 1.87 5.69
C ARG A 295 -11.57 1.24 4.41
N ILE A 296 -12.25 1.28 3.27
CA ILE A 296 -11.74 0.72 2.01
C ILE A 296 -10.53 1.51 1.50
N ARG A 297 -10.52 2.84 1.64
CA ARG A 297 -9.33 3.65 1.31
C ARG A 297 -8.13 3.29 2.19
N ASN A 298 -8.35 3.02 3.48
CA ASN A 298 -7.29 2.58 4.39
C ASN A 298 -6.80 1.16 4.04
N GLU A 299 -7.73 0.23 3.80
CA GLU A 299 -7.38 -1.13 3.39
C GLU A 299 -6.58 -1.14 2.09
N ARG A 300 -6.99 -0.33 1.10
CA ARG A 300 -6.26 -0.17 -0.16
C ARG A 300 -4.85 0.38 0.04
N ARG A 301 -4.69 1.34 0.97
CA ARG A 301 -3.36 1.89 1.33
C ARG A 301 -2.44 0.83 1.94
N VAL A 302 -2.96 -0.04 2.80
CA VAL A 302 -2.19 -1.11 3.46
C VAL A 302 -1.90 -2.25 2.49
N GLU A 303 -2.92 -2.75 1.82
CA GLU A 303 -2.84 -3.90 0.93
C GLU A 303 -1.93 -3.63 -0.26
N LEU A 304 -2.01 -2.43 -0.86
CA LEU A 304 -1.26 -2.04 -2.06
C LEU A 304 -0.05 -1.14 -1.76
N ALA A 305 0.45 -1.15 -0.51
CA ALA A 305 1.63 -0.38 -0.13
C ALA A 305 2.85 -0.79 -0.99
N PHE A 306 3.59 0.19 -1.51
CA PHE A 306 4.78 -0.01 -2.36
C PHE A 306 4.49 -0.66 -3.73
N GLU A 307 3.25 -0.59 -4.22
CA GLU A 307 2.82 -1.11 -5.52
C GLU A 307 2.30 0.03 -6.44
N GLU A 308 2.88 1.23 -6.34
CA GLU A 308 2.58 2.40 -7.18
C GLU A 308 1.12 2.94 -7.20
N HIS A 309 0.18 2.33 -6.48
CA HIS A 309 -1.22 2.80 -6.45
C HIS A 309 -1.44 4.12 -5.71
N ARG A 310 -0.74 4.35 -4.59
CA ARG A 310 -1.03 5.49 -3.69
C ARG A 310 -0.95 6.84 -4.39
N PHE A 311 -0.02 6.98 -5.35
CA PHE A 311 0.17 8.20 -6.14
C PHE A 311 -1.10 8.55 -6.94
N PHE A 312 -1.73 7.56 -7.56
CA PHE A 312 -2.94 7.73 -8.35
C PHE A 312 -4.20 7.79 -7.49
N ASP A 313 -4.26 7.00 -6.42
CA ASP A 313 -5.40 6.97 -5.49
C ASP A 313 -5.66 8.35 -4.86
N VAL A 314 -4.64 9.04 -4.33
CA VAL A 314 -4.83 10.37 -3.74
C VAL A 314 -5.26 11.43 -4.75
N ARG A 315 -4.85 11.27 -6.02
CA ARG A 315 -5.22 12.18 -7.12
C ARG A 315 -6.65 11.95 -7.56
N ARG A 316 -7.01 10.71 -7.88
CA ARG A 316 -8.36 10.38 -8.37
C ARG A 316 -9.44 10.68 -7.33
N TRP A 317 -9.11 10.57 -6.03
CA TRP A 317 -9.97 10.98 -4.92
C TRP A 317 -9.97 12.49 -4.64
N LYS A 318 -9.10 13.28 -5.27
CA LYS A 318 -8.86 14.70 -5.00
C LYS A 318 -8.55 15.00 -3.52
N ILE A 319 -7.68 14.19 -2.90
CA ILE A 319 -7.24 14.36 -1.50
C ILE A 319 -5.73 14.63 -1.37
N LEU A 320 -5.08 15.04 -2.46
CA LEU A 320 -3.64 15.29 -2.48
C LEU A 320 -3.25 16.38 -1.46
N ASP A 321 -4.04 17.43 -1.34
CA ASP A 321 -3.81 18.52 -0.37
C ASP A 321 -4.04 18.12 1.08
N GLN A 322 -4.68 16.98 1.33
CA GLN A 322 -4.88 16.43 2.68
C GLN A 322 -3.75 15.48 3.08
N THR A 323 -3.00 14.93 2.11
CA THR A 323 -2.12 13.78 2.34
C THR A 323 -0.65 14.03 1.98
N ASP A 324 -0.35 14.95 1.07
CA ASP A 324 0.99 15.17 0.52
C ASP A 324 1.70 16.43 1.05
N LYS A 325 1.20 17.02 2.15
CA LYS A 325 1.78 18.22 2.76
C LYS A 325 2.93 17.94 3.72
N VAL A 326 2.80 16.89 4.52
CA VAL A 326 3.70 16.58 5.64
C VAL A 326 4.08 15.11 5.61
N ILE A 327 5.37 14.84 5.87
CA ILE A 327 5.92 13.52 6.11
C ILE A 327 6.53 13.53 7.49
N THR A 328 6.14 12.56 8.32
CA THR A 328 6.75 12.35 9.63
C THR A 328 7.45 10.99 9.72
N GLY A 329 8.36 10.88 10.69
CA GLY A 329 9.06 9.67 11.04
C GLY A 329 8.97 9.38 12.54
N MET A 330 9.58 8.27 12.95
CA MET A 330 9.71 7.88 14.35
C MET A 330 11.16 7.71 14.74
N LYS A 331 11.54 8.36 15.84
CA LYS A 331 12.86 8.22 16.45
C LYS A 331 12.77 7.27 17.65
N ALA A 332 13.57 6.22 17.63
CA ALA A 332 13.83 5.41 18.83
C ALA A 332 14.92 6.10 19.66
N ASN A 333 14.61 6.43 20.91
CA ASN A 333 15.52 7.14 21.81
C ASN A 333 16.37 6.16 22.63
N SER A 334 17.49 6.65 23.16
CA SER A 334 18.43 5.84 23.96
C SER A 334 17.81 5.29 25.24
N ASP A 335 16.81 5.98 25.80
CA ASP A 335 16.04 5.55 26.98
C ASP A 335 14.96 4.48 26.67
N GLY A 336 14.81 4.10 25.40
CA GLY A 336 13.81 3.13 24.95
C GLY A 336 12.45 3.73 24.61
N SER A 337 12.27 5.05 24.75
CA SER A 337 11.06 5.75 24.31
C SER A 337 11.06 5.97 22.79
N TYR A 338 9.90 6.33 22.26
CA TYR A 338 9.69 6.67 20.85
C TYR A 338 9.16 8.10 20.72
N SER A 339 9.71 8.88 19.79
CA SER A 339 9.23 10.23 19.50
C SER A 339 9.01 10.46 18.01
N ARG A 340 7.83 10.96 17.66
CA ARG A 340 7.52 11.41 16.30
C ARG A 340 8.32 12.67 15.99
N PHE A 341 8.72 12.85 14.73
CA PHE A 341 9.37 14.06 14.24
C PHE A 341 8.98 14.34 12.79
N VAL A 342 9.05 15.62 12.40
CA VAL A 342 8.81 16.04 11.02
C VAL A 342 10.04 15.76 10.16
N VAL A 343 9.84 15.04 9.06
CA VAL A 343 10.87 14.79 8.03
C VAL A 343 10.83 15.90 6.99
N ASP A 344 9.63 16.23 6.50
CA ASP A 344 9.40 17.33 5.55
C ASP A 344 7.96 17.86 5.73
N ASN A 345 7.79 19.17 5.89
CA ASN A 345 6.50 19.85 5.92
C ASN A 345 6.44 21.04 4.95
N ASN A 346 7.39 21.14 4.01
CA ASN A 346 7.49 22.22 3.03
C ASN A 346 7.29 21.69 1.59
N ARG A 347 6.60 20.55 1.45
CA ARG A 347 6.21 19.99 0.16
C ARG A 347 5.29 20.99 -0.55
N LYS A 348 5.59 21.34 -1.80
CA LYS A 348 4.80 22.31 -2.59
C LYS A 348 3.93 21.66 -3.66
N ALA A 349 4.02 20.34 -3.81
CA ALA A 349 3.41 19.58 -4.90
C ALA A 349 2.06 18.95 -4.51
N TYR A 350 1.16 19.73 -3.92
CA TYR A 350 -0.12 19.22 -3.40
C TYR A 350 -1.36 20.01 -3.86
N SER A 351 -1.20 21.20 -4.47
CA SER A 351 -2.33 21.99 -4.96
C SER A 351 -2.99 21.36 -6.20
N GLU A 352 -4.18 21.84 -6.57
CA GLU A 352 -4.99 21.22 -7.64
C GLU A 352 -4.25 21.03 -8.98
N LYS A 353 -3.33 21.94 -9.35
CA LYS A 353 -2.54 21.77 -10.59
C LYS A 353 -1.71 20.48 -10.62
N PHE A 354 -1.31 19.95 -9.46
CA PHE A 354 -0.53 18.71 -9.34
C PHE A 354 -1.38 17.43 -9.40
N LEU A 355 -2.71 17.56 -9.56
CA LEU A 355 -3.58 16.43 -9.87
C LEU A 355 -3.32 15.88 -11.28
N LEU A 356 -2.80 16.71 -12.18
CA LEU A 356 -2.39 16.34 -13.54
C LEU A 356 -0.91 16.74 -13.77
N TYR A 357 -0.20 15.94 -14.57
CA TYR A 357 1.15 16.30 -15.00
C TYR A 357 1.10 17.46 -15.99
N PRO A 358 2.09 18.37 -15.99
CA PRO A 358 2.24 19.32 -17.09
C PRO A 358 2.51 18.56 -18.39
N ILE A 359 1.90 19.00 -19.48
CA ILE A 359 2.34 18.62 -20.82
C ILE A 359 3.71 19.26 -21.03
N PRO A 360 4.72 18.53 -21.55
CA PRO A 360 6.04 19.10 -21.82
C PRO A 360 5.93 20.42 -22.59
N GLY A 361 6.61 21.47 -22.12
CA GLY A 361 6.39 22.84 -22.60
C GLY A 361 6.52 23.02 -24.10
N ASP A 362 7.54 22.40 -24.70
CA ASP A 362 7.74 22.42 -26.16
C ASP A 362 6.57 21.76 -26.90
N GLU A 363 6.00 20.69 -26.35
CA GLU A 363 4.86 20.00 -26.96
C GLU A 363 3.57 20.81 -26.81
N ALA A 364 3.35 21.46 -25.66
CA ALA A 364 2.22 22.38 -25.47
C ALA A 364 2.26 23.55 -26.47
N ILE A 365 3.45 24.13 -26.70
CA ILE A 365 3.66 25.20 -27.69
C ILE A 365 3.38 24.67 -29.11
N ARG A 366 3.87 23.48 -29.46
CA ARG A 366 3.62 22.88 -30.78
C ARG A 366 2.13 22.62 -31.02
N LEU A 367 1.43 22.06 -30.04
CA LEU A 367 -0.02 21.80 -30.12
C LEU A 367 -0.81 23.11 -30.22
N GLN A 368 -0.42 24.14 -29.49
CA GLN A 368 -1.05 25.45 -29.59
C GLN A 368 -0.84 26.10 -30.95
N ASN A 369 0.38 26.03 -31.51
CA ASN A 369 0.66 26.55 -32.85
C ASN A 369 -0.11 25.80 -33.95
N ALA A 370 -0.34 24.50 -33.77
CA ALA A 370 -1.07 23.68 -34.74
C ALA A 370 -2.60 23.83 -34.64
N SER A 371 -3.15 23.95 -33.43
CA SER A 371 -4.60 23.94 -33.17
C SER A 371 -5.21 25.31 -32.87
N GLY A 372 -4.39 26.31 -32.53
CA GLY A 372 -4.84 27.60 -32.00
C GLY A 372 -5.36 27.55 -30.57
N THR A 373 -5.36 26.39 -29.91
CA THR A 373 -5.94 26.19 -28.56
C THR A 373 -4.82 26.05 -27.53
N ASN A 374 -4.99 26.61 -26.33
CA ASN A 374 -4.07 26.32 -25.22
C ASN A 374 -4.30 24.88 -24.76
N CYS A 375 -3.38 23.99 -25.10
CA CYS A 375 -3.46 22.57 -24.79
C CYS A 375 -2.87 22.19 -23.43
N GLN A 376 -2.35 23.14 -22.64
CA GLN A 376 -1.73 22.84 -21.34
C GLN A 376 -2.76 22.44 -20.28
N ASN A 377 -2.36 21.57 -19.35
CA ASN A 377 -3.17 21.20 -18.20
C ASN A 377 -3.37 22.39 -17.23
N PRO A 378 -4.51 22.48 -16.52
CA PRO A 378 -4.84 23.64 -15.69
C PRO A 378 -3.77 23.98 -14.65
N GLY A 379 -3.35 25.25 -14.65
CA GLY A 379 -2.41 25.81 -13.66
C GLY A 379 -0.91 25.63 -13.97
N TRP A 380 -0.57 25.07 -15.14
CA TRP A 380 0.80 24.89 -15.63
C TRP A 380 1.24 25.91 -16.66
#